data_AF-A0A536WXU9-F1
#
_entry.id   AF-A0A536WXU9-F1
#
_cell.length_a   1.000
_cell.length_b   1.000
_cell.length_c   1.000
_cell.angle_alpha   90.00
_cell.angle_beta   90.00
_cell.angle_gamma   90.00
#
_symmetry.space_group_name_H-M   'P 1'
#
loop_
_entity.id
_entity.type
_entity.pdbx_description
1 polymer ?
#
loop_
_entity_poly.entity_id
_entity_poly.type
_entity_poly.pdbx_seq_one_letter_code
_entity_poly.pdbx_strand_id
1 'polypeptide(L)'
;MKHAPARMFRDTVAFANVVNGTGSWVLTDDLEVYERIQHGLAAGAPEWVYIGRGYGRDVDEPGARRGATGTSEVFIRGQMRAWLDYMTPQSS
;
A
#
# COMPACT_ATOMS: atom_id res chain seq x y z
N MET A 1 19.03 9.60 9.08
CA MET A 1 19.69 10.44 8.05
C MET A 1 21.14 10.66 8.46
N LYS A 2 22.09 10.01 7.78
CA LYS A 2 23.52 10.25 8.05
C LYS A 2 23.81 11.70 7.63
N HIS A 3 24.41 12.51 8.51
CA HIS A 3 24.74 13.94 8.31
C HIS A 3 23.62 14.98 8.44
N ALA A 4 22.38 14.61 8.79
CA ALA A 4 21.37 15.60 9.13
C ALA A 4 21.63 16.20 10.53
N PRO A 5 21.23 17.47 10.79
CA PRO A 5 21.27 18.03 12.13
C PRO A 5 20.54 17.13 13.14
N ALA A 6 21.12 16.95 14.32
CA ALA A 6 20.58 16.03 15.33
C ALA A 6 19.11 16.33 15.69
N ARG A 7 18.72 17.62 15.69
CA ARG A 7 17.34 18.05 15.90
C ARG A 7 16.40 17.54 14.79
N MET A 8 16.79 17.66 13.53
CA MET A 8 15.99 17.18 12.40
C MET A 8 15.74 15.67 12.49
N PHE A 9 16.74 14.90 12.91
CA PHE A 9 16.54 13.47 13.17
C PHE A 9 15.49 13.21 14.26
N ARG A 10 15.59 13.91 15.40
CA ARG A 10 14.62 13.79 16.51
C ARG A 10 13.21 14.19 16.08
N ASP A 11 13.09 15.29 15.34
CA ASP A 11 11.80 15.79 14.85
C ASP A 11 11.17 14.80 13.86
N THR A 12 11.95 14.19 12.96
CA THR A 12 11.46 13.14 12.05
C THR A 12 10.97 11.90 12.80
N VAL A 13 11.68 11.47 13.84
CA VAL A 13 11.25 10.33 14.68
C VAL A 13 9.96 10.67 15.42
N ALA A 14 9.88 11.86 16.04
CA ALA A 14 8.68 12.31 16.73
C ALA A 14 7.48 12.40 15.78
N PHE A 15 7.67 12.97 14.58
CA PHE A 15 6.65 13.03 13.55
C PHE A 15 6.19 11.64 13.12
N ALA A 16 7.11 10.70 12.87
CA ALA A 16 6.77 9.33 12.50
C ALA A 16 5.92 8.63 13.56
N ASN A 17 6.20 8.86 14.85
CA ASN A 17 5.38 8.33 15.94
C ASN A 17 4.00 8.98 16.03
N VAL A 18 3.89 10.28 15.74
CA VAL A 18 2.60 10.99 15.77
C VAL A 18 1.69 10.52 14.63
N VAL A 19 2.23 10.20 13.45
CA VAL A 19 1.42 9.81 12.29
C VAL A 19 1.29 8.31 12.09
N ASN A 20 2.25 7.48 12.55
CA ASN A 20 2.23 6.02 12.37
C ASN A 20 2.41 5.22 13.68
N GLY A 21 2.52 5.88 14.83
CA GLY A 21 2.61 5.18 16.12
C GLY A 21 1.26 4.61 16.57
N THR A 22 1.25 3.77 17.60
CA THR A 22 0.03 3.13 18.11
C THR A 22 -1.00 4.13 18.68
N GLY A 23 -0.55 5.29 19.15
CA GLY A 23 -1.40 6.41 19.58
C GLY A 23 -1.57 7.49 18.51
N SER A 24 -1.26 7.19 17.25
CA SER A 24 -1.41 8.13 16.14
C SER A 24 -2.88 8.44 15.88
N TRP A 25 -3.15 9.69 15.55
CA TRP A 25 -4.47 10.14 15.10
C TRP A 25 -4.75 9.84 13.63
N VAL A 26 -3.72 9.50 12.86
CA VAL A 26 -3.82 9.21 11.43
C VAL A 26 -3.98 7.70 11.21
N LEU A 27 -3.11 6.90 11.83
CA LEU A 27 -3.13 5.44 11.69
C LEU A 27 -4.42 4.82 12.20
N THR A 28 -5.11 5.44 13.16
CA THR A 28 -6.39 4.96 13.67
C THR A 28 -7.45 4.86 12.58
N ASP A 29 -7.49 5.80 11.65
CA ASP A 29 -8.44 5.78 10.53
C ASP A 29 -8.11 4.63 9.57
N ASP A 30 -6.81 4.40 9.29
CA ASP A 30 -6.37 3.28 8.46
C ASP A 30 -6.72 1.92 9.10
N LEU A 31 -6.50 1.76 10.42
CA LEU A 31 -6.80 0.51 11.13
C LEU A 31 -8.29 0.18 11.12
N GLU A 32 -9.15 1.19 11.31
CA GLU A 32 -10.59 1.04 11.22
C GLU A 32 -11.01 0.53 9.83
N VAL A 33 -10.46 1.14 8.77
CA VAL A 33 -10.72 0.73 7.39
C VAL A 33 -10.25 -0.71 7.15
N TYR A 34 -9.07 -1.09 7.64
CA TYR A 34 -8.55 -2.45 7.48
C TYR A 34 -9.43 -3.48 8.19
N GLU A 35 -9.85 -3.22 9.43
CA GLU A 35 -10.75 -4.09 10.18
C GLU A 35 -12.09 -4.27 9.45
N ARG A 36 -12.69 -3.18 8.98
CA ARG A 36 -13.95 -3.23 8.22
C ARG A 36 -13.80 -4.01 6.92
N ILE A 37 -12.69 -3.87 6.21
CA ILE A 37 -12.41 -4.65 5.00
C ILE A 37 -12.32 -6.15 5.33
N GLN A 38 -11.64 -6.54 6.40
CA GLN A 38 -11.54 -7.94 6.82
C GLN A 38 -12.92 -8.53 7.13
N HIS A 39 -13.76 -7.79 7.87
CA HIS A 39 -15.15 -8.20 8.12
C HIS A 39 -15.96 -8.34 6.84
N GLY A 40 -15.84 -7.39 5.91
CA GLY A 40 -16.55 -7.43 4.63
C GLY A 40 -16.14 -8.62 3.75
N LEU A 41 -14.86 -8.95 3.70
CA LEU A 41 -14.35 -10.10 2.95
C LEU A 41 -14.77 -11.43 3.58
N ALA A 42 -14.75 -11.53 4.91
CA ALA A 42 -15.18 -12.73 5.64
C ALA A 42 -16.69 -13.02 5.52
N ALA A 43 -17.50 -12.00 5.23
CA ALA A 43 -18.94 -12.16 5.03
C ALA A 43 -19.29 -12.89 3.72
N GLY A 44 -18.33 -13.08 2.79
CA GLY A 44 -18.52 -13.85 1.56
C GLY A 44 -19.45 -13.20 0.52
N ALA A 45 -19.81 -11.93 0.70
CA ALA A 45 -20.69 -11.20 -0.21
C ALA A 45 -20.03 -10.73 -1.52
N PRO A 46 -18.79 -10.20 -1.53
CA PRO A 46 -18.15 -9.76 -2.78
C PRO A 46 -17.45 -10.93 -3.49
N GLU A 47 -17.77 -11.14 -4.77
CA GLU A 47 -17.07 -12.12 -5.62
C GLU A 47 -15.68 -11.59 -6.07
N TRP A 48 -15.57 -10.27 -6.25
CA TRP A 48 -14.37 -9.63 -6.78
C TRP A 48 -14.02 -8.34 -6.02
N VAL A 49 -12.72 -8.06 -5.91
CA VAL A 49 -12.18 -6.77 -5.43
C VAL A 49 -11.74 -5.94 -6.63
N TYR A 50 -12.29 -4.75 -6.77
CA TYR A 50 -11.98 -3.86 -7.90
C TYR A 50 -10.69 -3.07 -7.67
N ILE A 51 -9.68 -3.27 -8.52
CA ILE A 51 -8.36 -2.57 -8.49
C ILE A 51 -8.07 -1.96 -9.87
N GLY A 52 -9.04 -1.20 -10.40
CA GLY A 52 -9.02 -0.71 -11.78
C GLY A 52 -8.51 0.71 -11.95
N ARG A 53 -8.18 1.44 -10.87
CA ARG A 53 -7.88 2.87 -11.00
C ARG A 53 -6.55 3.08 -11.71
N GLY A 54 -6.63 3.86 -12.79
CA GLY A 54 -5.49 4.12 -13.68
C GLY A 54 -5.20 3.00 -14.69
N TYR A 55 -5.94 1.88 -14.68
CA TYR A 55 -5.75 0.80 -15.64
C TYR A 55 -5.86 1.29 -17.09
N GLY A 56 -4.98 0.80 -17.97
CA GLY A 56 -4.87 1.24 -19.37
C GLY A 56 -4.17 2.58 -19.58
N ARG A 57 -3.75 3.27 -18.52
CA ARG A 57 -3.00 4.55 -18.57
C ARG A 57 -1.68 4.48 -17.80
N ASP A 58 -1.19 3.28 -17.57
CA ASP A 58 0.08 3.06 -16.92
C ASP A 58 1.24 3.38 -17.88
N VAL A 59 2.35 3.85 -17.33
CA VAL A 59 3.58 4.17 -18.07
C VAL A 59 4.61 3.10 -17.75
N ASP A 60 5.13 2.43 -18.78
CA ASP A 60 6.21 1.46 -18.62
C ASP A 60 7.55 2.20 -18.44
N GLU A 61 8.31 1.81 -17.41
CA GLU A 61 9.64 2.32 -17.10
C GLU A 61 10.62 1.15 -17.03
N PRO A 62 11.94 1.37 -17.17
CA PRO A 62 12.92 0.28 -17.07
C PRO A 62 12.80 -0.46 -15.73
N GLY A 63 12.29 -1.70 -15.78
CA GLY A 63 12.12 -2.57 -14.61
C GLY A 63 10.92 -2.26 -13.71
N ALA A 64 10.02 -1.34 -14.09
CA ALA A 64 8.86 -0.98 -13.29
C ALA A 64 7.71 -0.46 -14.15
N ARG A 65 6.54 -0.31 -13.53
CA ARG A 65 5.41 0.39 -14.13
C ARG A 65 4.93 1.48 -13.19
N ARG A 66 4.72 2.67 -13.74
CA ARG A 66 4.29 3.84 -12.98
C ARG A 66 2.90 4.28 -13.40
N GLY A 67 2.12 4.79 -12.45
CA GLY A 67 0.83 5.40 -12.74
C GLY A 67 0.98 6.81 -13.29
N ALA A 68 0.01 7.24 -14.10
CA ALA A 68 -0.04 8.64 -14.55
C ALA A 68 -0.22 9.65 -13.40
N THR A 69 -0.80 9.22 -12.27
CA THR A 69 -1.00 10.04 -11.07
C THR A 69 -0.51 9.32 -9.82
N GLY A 70 -0.21 10.08 -8.76
CA GLY A 70 0.18 9.52 -7.45
C GLY A 70 -0.93 8.73 -6.77
N THR A 71 -2.15 8.77 -7.31
CA THR A 71 -3.26 7.98 -6.78
C THR A 71 -3.43 6.66 -7.55
N SER A 72 -2.79 6.41 -8.70
CA SER A 72 -2.96 5.14 -9.46
C SER A 72 -2.77 3.87 -8.63
N GLU A 73 -3.52 2.81 -8.95
CA GLU A 73 -3.45 1.49 -8.27
C GLU A 73 -2.48 0.52 -8.95
N VAL A 74 -1.60 1.02 -9.82
CA VAL A 74 -0.59 0.20 -10.52
C VAL A 74 0.25 -0.63 -9.55
N PHE A 75 0.59 -0.08 -8.39
CA PHE A 75 1.39 -0.75 -7.38
C PHE A 75 0.62 -1.90 -6.72
N ILE A 76 -0.69 -1.73 -6.49
CA ILE A 76 -1.55 -2.79 -5.94
C ILE A 76 -1.69 -3.93 -6.96
N ARG A 77 -1.94 -3.60 -8.24
CA ARG A 77 -1.99 -4.62 -9.31
C ARG A 77 -0.66 -5.37 -9.44
N GLY A 78 0.47 -4.67 -9.34
CA GLY A 78 1.80 -5.28 -9.33
C GLY A 78 2.04 -6.20 -8.13
N GLN A 79 1.66 -5.75 -6.93
CA GLN A 79 1.75 -6.56 -5.71
C GLN A 79 0.91 -7.84 -5.81
N MET A 80 -0.34 -7.74 -6.27
CA MET A 80 -1.23 -8.91 -6.41
C MET A 80 -0.75 -9.88 -7.50
N ARG A 81 -0.15 -9.36 -8.59
CA ARG A 81 0.51 -10.21 -9.61
C ARG A 81 1.65 -11.01 -9.02
N ALA A 82 2.58 -10.34 -8.31
CA ALA A 82 3.70 -11.02 -7.68
C ALA A 82 3.24 -12.04 -6.63
N TRP A 83 2.25 -11.67 -5.81
CA TRP A 83 1.64 -12.59 -4.86
C TRP A 83 1.08 -13.84 -5.55
N LEU A 84 0.33 -13.68 -6.65
CA LEU A 84 -0.19 -14.79 -7.42
C LEU A 84 0.94 -15.69 -7.94
N ASP A 85 1.98 -15.11 -8.53
CA ASP A 85 3.13 -15.85 -9.06
C ASP A 85 3.83 -16.69 -7.97
N TYR A 86 3.93 -16.18 -6.74
CA TYR A 86 4.46 -16.91 -5.59
C TYR A 86 3.50 -17.99 -5.05
N MET A 87 2.19 -17.76 -5.11
CA MET A 87 1.17 -18.70 -4.62
C MET A 87 0.86 -19.81 -5.61
N THR A 88 1.16 -19.61 -6.90
CA THR A 88 1.04 -20.60 -7.96
C THR A 88 2.39 -20.87 -8.64
N PRO A 89 3.40 -21.41 -7.93
CA PRO A 89 4.64 -21.80 -8.59
C PRO A 89 4.30 -22.85 -9.65
N GLN A 90 4.70 -22.62 -10.90
CA GLN A 90 4.64 -23.67 -11.91
C GLN A 90 5.44 -24.86 -11.38
N SER A 91 4.76 -25.98 -11.12
CA SER A 91 5.44 -27.24 -10.81
C SER A 91 6.31 -27.56 -12.02
N SER A 92 7.63 -27.56 -11.82
CA SER A 92 8.58 -28.02 -12.83
C SER A 92 8.45 -29.53 -13.05
#